data_AF-A0A967JZL9-F1
#
_entry.id   AF-A0A967JZL9-F1
#
_cell.length_a   1.000
_cell.length_b   1.000
_cell.length_c   1.000
_cell.angle_alpha   90.00
_cell.angle_beta   90.00
_cell.angle_gamma   90.00
#
_symmetry.space_group_name_H-M   'P 1'
#
loop_
_entity.id
_entity.type
_entity.pdbx_description
1 polymer ?
#
loop_
_entity_poly.entity_id
_entity_poly.type
_entity_poly.pdbx_seq_one_letter_code
_entity_poly.pdbx_strand_id
1 'polypeptide(L)'
;PAQASATFHGRDLFAPVAARVVRGERVPGRRVEAGARVRADWPEHLERIVYIDHYGNAMSGVLARAVDETSVVEVHGHRLRRARTFAEVRLGEGMWYENANGLAEIAVNQGRADRDLGLHVGTPITLSRP
;
A
#
# COMPACT_ATOMS: atom_id res chain seq x y z
N PRO A 1 10.03 28.72 7.76
CA PRO A 1 10.76 29.56 8.74
C PRO A 1 11.75 30.44 7.97
N ALA A 2 11.97 31.69 8.36
CA ALA A 2 12.83 32.60 7.58
C ALA A 2 14.27 32.08 7.38
N GLN A 3 14.74 31.19 8.27
CA GLN A 3 16.07 30.58 8.22
C GLN A 3 16.05 29.10 7.79
N ALA A 4 14.92 28.58 7.29
CA ALA A 4 14.86 27.18 6.85
C ALA A 4 15.67 27.00 5.56
N SER A 5 16.43 25.89 5.48
CA SER A 5 17.18 25.52 4.28
C SER A 5 16.22 25.22 3.13
N ALA A 6 16.57 25.66 1.91
CA ALA A 6 15.76 25.42 0.72
C ALA A 6 15.54 23.92 0.40
N THR A 7 16.48 23.07 0.82
CA THR A 7 16.51 21.63 0.49
C THR A 7 16.20 20.71 1.66
N PHE A 8 16.03 21.23 2.88
CA PHE A 8 15.94 20.40 4.09
C PHE A 8 14.79 20.77 5.04
N HIS A 9 13.59 20.98 4.47
CA HIS A 9 12.38 21.26 5.25
C HIS A 9 12.02 20.15 6.25
N GLY A 10 12.41 18.89 6.00
CA GLY A 10 12.27 17.79 6.97
C GLY A 10 12.86 18.14 8.34
N ARG A 11 14.09 18.63 8.36
CA ARG A 11 14.81 19.02 9.58
C ARG A 11 14.38 20.39 10.09
N ASP A 12 14.22 21.38 9.20
CA ASP A 12 14.08 22.78 9.62
C ASP A 12 12.62 23.23 9.85
N LEU A 13 11.65 22.49 9.32
CA LEU A 13 10.23 22.79 9.46
C LEU A 13 9.47 21.63 10.11
N PHE A 14 9.52 20.43 9.54
CA PHE A 14 8.67 19.33 10.00
C PHE A 14 9.09 18.77 11.37
N ALA A 15 10.37 18.52 11.60
CA ALA A 15 10.84 17.96 12.88
C ALA A 15 10.55 18.88 14.09
N PRO A 16 10.80 20.21 14.05
CA PRO A 16 10.43 21.11 15.13
C PRO A 16 8.93 21.19 15.35
N VAL A 17 8.13 21.17 14.28
CA VAL A 17 6.66 21.14 14.38
C VAL A 17 6.20 19.86 15.08
N ALA A 18 6.71 18.70 14.69
CA ALA A 18 6.40 17.42 15.35
C ALA A 18 6.79 17.45 16.83
N ALA A 19 7.98 17.97 17.16
CA ALA A 19 8.43 18.11 18.55
C ALA A 19 7.52 19.02 19.38
N ARG A 20 6.95 20.08 18.79
CA ARG A 20 5.95 20.93 19.46
C ARG A 20 4.63 20.18 19.69
N VAL A 21 4.14 19.47 18.68
CA VAL A 21 2.91 18.66 18.80
C VAL A 21 3.02 17.64 19.93
N VAL A 22 4.12 16.90 20.01
CA VAL A 22 4.36 15.91 21.07
C VAL A 22 4.39 16.55 22.46
N ARG A 23 4.91 17.77 22.57
CA ARG A 23 4.95 18.54 23.82
C ARG A 23 3.64 19.25 24.16
N GLY A 24 2.59 19.11 23.33
CA GLY A 24 1.34 19.85 23.49
C GLY A 24 1.49 21.36 23.25
N GLU A 25 2.58 21.79 22.62
CA GLU A 25 2.83 23.20 22.34
C GLU A 25 2.03 23.66 21.12
N ARG A 26 1.61 24.93 21.13
CA ARG A 26 0.93 25.54 19.98
C ARG A 26 1.87 25.58 18.78
N VAL A 27 1.43 25.00 17.66
CA VAL A 27 2.12 25.11 16.37
C VAL A 27 1.65 26.37 15.64
N PRO A 28 2.55 27.29 15.25
CA PRO A 28 2.19 28.44 14.44
C PRO A 28 1.69 28.00 13.06
N GLY A 29 0.55 28.55 12.64
CA GLY A 29 -0.07 28.25 11.35
C GLY A 29 -1.43 28.90 11.25
N ARG A 30 -2.05 28.77 10.07
CA ARG A 30 -3.46 29.14 9.85
C ARG A 30 -4.29 27.88 9.64
N ARG A 31 -5.56 27.93 10.03
CA ARG A 31 -6.53 26.90 9.64
C ARG A 31 -6.63 26.90 8.11
N VAL A 32 -6.58 25.71 7.53
CA VAL A 32 -6.76 25.49 6.09
C VAL A 32 -7.99 24.62 5.93
N GLU A 33 -8.92 25.05 5.08
CA GLU A 33 -10.10 24.26 4.71
C GLU A 33 -9.69 22.93 4.10
N ALA A 34 -10.47 21.87 4.37
CA ALA A 34 -10.11 20.52 3.93
C ALA A 34 -9.93 20.43 2.41
N GLY A 35 -10.76 21.16 1.64
CA GLY A 35 -10.69 21.20 0.17
C GLY A 35 -9.50 21.99 -0.39
N ALA A 36 -8.81 22.80 0.42
CA ALA A 36 -7.60 23.52 0.01
C ALA A 36 -6.32 22.68 0.18
N ARG A 37 -6.44 21.45 0.69
CA ARG A 37 -5.32 20.51 0.79
C ARG A 37 -5.03 19.94 -0.59
N VAL A 38 -3.77 19.98 -1.01
CA VAL A 38 -3.33 19.22 -2.18
C VAL A 38 -3.53 17.74 -1.87
N ARG A 39 -4.47 17.12 -2.54
CA ARG A 39 -4.68 15.67 -2.55
C ARG A 39 -4.46 15.21 -3.97
N ALA A 40 -3.84 14.05 -4.12
CA ALA A 40 -3.94 13.35 -5.38
C ALA A 40 -5.32 12.67 -5.42
N ASP A 41 -6.00 12.74 -6.56
CA ASP A 41 -7.35 12.19 -6.79
C ASP A 41 -7.31 10.66 -6.95
N TRP A 42 -6.64 9.98 -6.00
CA TRP A 42 -6.59 8.53 -5.97
C TRP A 42 -7.97 7.99 -5.62
N PRO A 43 -8.45 6.95 -6.34
CA PRO A 43 -9.67 6.28 -5.96
C PRO A 43 -9.49 5.59 -4.60
N GLU A 44 -10.58 5.40 -3.86
CA GLU A 44 -10.58 4.67 -2.59
C GLU A 44 -10.14 3.20 -2.78
N HIS A 45 -10.46 2.64 -3.94
CA HIS A 45 -10.03 1.32 -4.39
C HIS A 45 -9.23 1.45 -5.68
N LEU A 46 -8.02 0.92 -5.69
CA LEU A 46 -7.18 0.89 -6.87
C LEU A 46 -6.75 -0.56 -7.14
N GLU A 47 -7.29 -1.13 -8.22
CA GLU A 47 -6.95 -2.46 -8.73
C GLU A 47 -5.58 -2.45 -9.44
N ARG A 48 -4.56 -1.94 -8.75
CA ARG A 48 -3.16 -1.93 -9.18
C ARG A 48 -2.24 -2.16 -7.99
N ILE A 49 -1.06 -2.70 -8.27
CA ILE A 49 0.03 -2.77 -7.31
C ILE A 49 0.51 -1.36 -6.98
N VAL A 50 0.56 -1.01 -5.69
CA VAL A 50 0.99 0.31 -5.18
C VAL A 50 2.34 0.25 -4.48
N TYR A 51 2.77 -0.93 -4.05
CA TYR A 51 4.03 -1.13 -3.34
C TYR A 51 4.52 -2.57 -3.49
N ILE A 52 5.85 -2.73 -3.55
CA ILE A 52 6.54 -4.03 -3.45
C ILE A 52 7.37 -4.00 -2.17
N ASP A 53 7.15 -4.95 -1.27
CA ASP A 53 7.91 -5.04 -0.04
C ASP A 53 9.32 -5.63 -0.26
N HIS A 54 10.12 -5.66 0.80
CA HIS A 54 11.48 -6.20 0.72
C HIS A 54 11.53 -7.69 0.32
N TYR A 55 10.53 -8.46 0.71
CA TYR A 55 10.40 -9.89 0.38
C TYR A 55 9.91 -10.12 -1.05
N GLY A 56 9.39 -9.09 -1.71
CA GLY A 56 8.85 -9.16 -3.07
C GLY A 56 7.35 -9.46 -3.10
N ASN A 57 6.63 -9.30 -1.98
CA ASN A 57 5.17 -9.32 -1.97
C ASN A 57 4.64 -8.01 -2.56
N ALA A 58 3.53 -8.09 -3.27
CA ALA A 58 2.97 -6.98 -4.02
C ALA A 58 1.66 -6.52 -3.39
N MET A 59 1.69 -5.36 -2.73
CA MET A 59 0.50 -4.74 -2.15
C MET A 59 -0.31 -4.06 -3.25
N SER A 60 -1.59 -4.39 -3.35
CA SER A 60 -2.51 -3.64 -4.20
C SER A 60 -3.12 -2.45 -3.45
N GLY A 61 -3.72 -1.51 -4.18
CA GLY A 61 -4.56 -0.46 -3.60
C GLY A 61 -5.99 -0.92 -3.32
N VAL A 62 -6.24 -2.23 -3.25
CA VAL A 62 -7.57 -2.80 -2.97
C VAL A 62 -7.68 -3.08 -1.48
N LEU A 63 -8.73 -2.57 -0.84
CA LEU A 63 -9.08 -2.92 0.54
C LEU A 63 -9.60 -4.37 0.61
N ALA A 64 -8.93 -5.24 1.36
CA ALA A 64 -9.27 -6.66 1.43
C ALA A 64 -10.68 -6.91 1.97
N ARG A 65 -11.16 -6.09 2.92
CA ARG A 65 -12.53 -6.17 3.47
C ARG A 65 -13.66 -5.97 2.45
N ALA A 66 -13.35 -5.38 1.30
CA ALA A 66 -14.32 -5.15 0.23
C ALA A 66 -14.31 -6.27 -0.82
N VAL A 67 -13.43 -7.25 -0.66
CA VAL A 67 -13.26 -8.38 -1.57
C VAL A 67 -13.89 -9.63 -0.94
N ASP A 68 -14.66 -10.36 -1.72
CA ASP A 68 -15.24 -11.64 -1.27
C ASP A 68 -14.13 -12.66 -1.02
N GLU A 69 -14.23 -13.48 0.02
CA GLU A 69 -13.18 -14.43 0.38
C GLU A 69 -12.94 -15.50 -0.70
N THR A 70 -13.94 -15.75 -1.55
CA THR A 70 -13.87 -16.69 -2.67
C THR A 70 -13.31 -16.07 -3.94
N SER A 71 -13.13 -14.74 -3.97
CA SER A 71 -12.60 -14.03 -5.14
C SER A 71 -11.19 -14.47 -5.50
N VAL A 72 -10.94 -14.46 -6.80
CA VAL A 72 -9.65 -14.75 -7.41
C VAL A 72 -9.05 -13.44 -7.89
N VAL A 73 -7.77 -13.23 -7.58
CA VAL A 73 -6.98 -12.17 -8.20
C VAL A 73 -6.38 -12.70 -9.48
N GLU A 74 -6.63 -12.00 -10.58
CA GLU A 74 -6.09 -12.31 -11.90
C GLU A 74 -5.04 -11.29 -12.30
N VAL A 75 -3.85 -11.76 -12.67
CA VAL A 75 -2.74 -10.91 -13.09
C VAL A 75 -1.77 -11.68 -13.98
N HIS A 76 -1.39 -11.12 -15.12
CA HIS A 76 -0.47 -11.73 -16.09
C HIS A 76 -0.81 -13.20 -16.46
N GLY A 77 -2.09 -13.57 -16.47
CA GLY A 77 -2.54 -14.95 -16.74
C GLY A 77 -2.48 -15.90 -15.53
N HIS A 78 -2.01 -15.44 -14.38
CA HIS A 78 -2.11 -16.17 -13.12
C HIS A 78 -3.47 -15.94 -12.47
N ARG A 79 -4.03 -17.01 -11.89
CA ARG A 79 -5.23 -16.98 -11.06
C ARG A 79 -4.85 -17.32 -9.63
N LEU A 80 -4.92 -16.33 -8.75
CA LEU A 80 -4.46 -16.42 -7.37
C LEU A 80 -5.66 -16.52 -6.45
N ARG A 81 -5.78 -17.63 -5.72
CA ARG A 81 -6.82 -17.80 -4.71
C ARG A 81 -6.42 -17.10 -3.42
N ARG A 82 -7.43 -16.77 -2.62
CA ARG A 82 -7.19 -16.29 -1.26
C ARG A 82 -6.63 -17.43 -0.42
N ALA A 83 -5.63 -17.12 0.39
CA ALA A 83 -5.18 -17.97 1.50
C ALA A 83 -4.84 -17.09 2.70
N ARG A 84 -4.99 -17.61 3.92
CA ARG A 84 -4.76 -16.85 5.14
C ARG A 84 -3.30 -16.89 5.57
N THR A 85 -2.61 -17.98 5.25
CA THR A 85 -1.20 -18.18 5.58
C THR A 85 -0.48 -18.87 4.45
N PHE A 86 0.84 -18.69 4.37
CA PHE A 86 1.69 -19.35 3.39
C PHE A 86 1.62 -20.88 3.44
N ALA A 87 1.28 -21.47 4.60
CA ALA A 87 1.17 -22.92 4.76
C ALA A 87 -0.07 -23.53 4.08
N GLU A 88 -1.05 -22.71 3.67
CA GLU A 88 -2.28 -23.17 3.01
C GLU A 88 -2.11 -23.41 1.50
N VAL A 89 -0.96 -23.05 0.91
CA VAL A 89 -0.65 -23.24 -0.52
C VAL A 89 0.68 -23.96 -0.71
N ARG A 90 0.92 -24.55 -1.89
CA ARG A 90 2.16 -25.28 -2.16
C ARG A 90 3.36 -24.33 -2.23
N LEU A 91 4.56 -24.89 -2.06
CA LEU A 91 5.80 -24.16 -2.30
C LEU A 91 5.82 -23.58 -3.72
N GLY A 92 6.14 -22.29 -3.85
CA GLY A 92 6.14 -21.58 -5.13
C GLY A 92 4.75 -21.24 -5.69
N GLU A 93 3.67 -21.58 -4.97
CA GLU A 93 2.31 -21.23 -5.39
C GLU A 93 2.00 -19.77 -5.00
N GLY A 94 1.42 -19.04 -5.94
CA GLY A 94 0.97 -17.67 -5.74
C GLY A 94 -0.38 -17.60 -5.04
N MET A 95 -0.54 -16.65 -4.14
CA MET A 95 -1.77 -16.41 -3.37
C MET A 95 -1.99 -14.92 -3.16
N TRP A 96 -3.21 -14.55 -2.79
CA TRP A 96 -3.47 -13.24 -2.20
C TRP A 96 -4.02 -13.38 -0.77
N TYR A 97 -3.76 -12.37 0.06
CA TYR A 97 -4.21 -12.33 1.45
C TYR A 97 -4.41 -10.88 1.91
N GLU A 98 -5.01 -10.70 3.09
CA GLU A 98 -5.10 -9.39 3.74
C GLU A 98 -3.81 -9.12 4.53
N ASN A 99 -3.11 -8.04 4.19
CA ASN A 99 -1.91 -7.63 4.92
C ASN A 99 -2.23 -6.78 6.15
N ALA A 100 -1.20 -6.41 6.91
CA ALA A 100 -1.33 -5.62 8.15
C ALA A 100 -1.91 -4.21 7.94
N ASN A 101 -1.96 -3.70 6.71
CA ASN A 101 -2.58 -2.43 6.36
C ASN A 101 -4.05 -2.57 5.91
N GLY A 102 -4.60 -3.79 5.91
CA GLY A 102 -5.95 -4.08 5.43
C GLY A 102 -6.09 -4.10 3.90
N LEU A 103 -4.97 -4.19 3.17
CA LEU A 103 -4.93 -4.24 1.71
C LEU A 103 -4.77 -5.68 1.22
N ALA A 104 -5.32 -5.97 0.05
CA ALA A 104 -5.07 -7.23 -0.65
C ALA A 104 -3.62 -7.24 -1.16
N GLU A 105 -2.83 -8.15 -0.65
CA GLU A 105 -1.43 -8.34 -1.00
C GLU A 105 -1.24 -9.69 -1.69
N ILE A 106 -0.43 -9.69 -2.74
CA ILE A 106 -0.09 -10.87 -3.53
C ILE A 106 1.30 -11.36 -3.13
N ALA A 107 1.42 -12.65 -2.85
CA ALA A 107 2.67 -13.27 -2.49
C ALA A 107 2.84 -14.63 -3.17
N VAL A 108 4.06 -15.15 -3.12
CA VAL A 108 4.40 -16.51 -3.55
C VAL A 108 5.01 -17.24 -2.36
N ASN A 109 4.50 -18.43 -2.03
CA ASN A 109 4.98 -19.18 -0.87
C ASN A 109 6.47 -19.56 -1.02
N GLN A 110 7.32 -18.95 -0.18
CA GLN A 110 8.80 -19.01 -0.26
C GLN A 110 9.37 -18.57 -1.62
N GLY A 111 8.65 -17.70 -2.33
CA GLY A 111 9.08 -17.07 -3.57
C GLY A 111 9.00 -15.55 -3.48
N ARG A 112 9.03 -14.89 -4.64
CA ARG A 112 8.79 -13.45 -4.73
C ARG A 112 7.76 -13.16 -5.81
N ALA A 113 6.69 -12.44 -5.51
CA ALA A 113 5.67 -12.11 -6.49
C ALA A 113 6.18 -11.13 -7.56
N ASP A 114 7.09 -10.21 -7.19
CA ASP A 114 7.71 -9.27 -8.13
C ASP A 114 8.50 -9.97 -9.25
N ARG A 115 9.16 -11.09 -8.93
CA ARG A 115 9.93 -11.89 -9.88
C ARG A 115 9.12 -13.01 -10.51
N ASP A 116 8.49 -13.85 -9.68
CA ASP A 116 7.88 -15.10 -10.11
C ASP A 116 6.53 -14.89 -10.83
N LEU A 117 5.85 -13.77 -10.55
CA LEU A 117 4.61 -13.34 -11.22
C LEU A 117 4.81 -12.06 -12.07
N GLY A 118 6.03 -11.51 -12.10
CA GLY A 118 6.39 -10.31 -12.87
C GLY A 118 5.74 -9.01 -12.39
N LEU A 119 5.36 -8.93 -11.11
CA LEU A 119 4.64 -7.78 -10.58
C LEU A 119 5.56 -6.59 -10.29
N HIS A 120 5.07 -5.38 -10.56
CA HIS A 120 5.74 -4.13 -10.26
C HIS A 120 4.71 -3.07 -9.90
N VAL A 121 5.15 -1.96 -9.30
CA VAL A 121 4.23 -0.84 -9.00
C VAL A 121 3.57 -0.37 -10.30
N GLY A 122 2.25 -0.27 -10.27
CA GLY A 122 1.42 0.08 -11.42
C GLY A 122 0.84 -1.12 -12.18
N THR A 123 1.30 -2.35 -11.92
CA THR A 123 0.72 -3.56 -12.54
C THR A 123 -0.78 -3.64 -12.22
N PRO A 124 -1.66 -3.71 -13.24
CA PRO A 124 -3.09 -3.88 -13.03
C PRO A 124 -3.40 -5.29 -12.55
N ILE A 125 -4.41 -5.40 -11.69
CA ILE A 125 -4.99 -6.67 -11.26
C ILE A 125 -6.48 -6.67 -11.57
N THR A 126 -7.10 -7.84 -11.63
CA THR A 126 -8.56 -7.95 -11.75
C THR A 126 -9.08 -8.89 -10.67
N LEU A 127 -10.25 -8.56 -10.13
CA LEU A 127 -10.95 -9.41 -9.16
C LEU A 127 -12.10 -10.11 -9.88
N SER A 128 -12.08 -11.44 -9.88
CA SER A 128 -13.18 -12.26 -10.40
C SER A 128 -13.82 -13.07 -9.27
N ARG A 129 -15.12 -13.35 -9.41
CA ARG A 129 -15.76 -14.44 -8.65
C ARG A 129 -15.39 -15.76 -9.33
N PRO A 130 -15.23 -16.87 -8.57
CA PRO A 130 -14.69 -18.12 -9.07
C PRO A 130 -15.38 -18.67 -10.32
#